data_AF-A0A2E1JF08-F1
#
_entry.id   AF-A0A2E1JF08-F1
#
_cell.length_a   1.000
_cell.length_b   1.000
_cell.length_c   1.000
_cell.angle_alpha   90.00
_cell.angle_beta   90.00
_cell.angle_gamma   90.00
#
_symmetry.space_group_name_H-M   'P 1'
#
loop_
_entity.id
_entity.type
_entity.pdbx_description
1 polymer ?
#
loop_
_entity_poly.entity_id
_entity_poly.type
_entity_poly.pdbx_seq_one_letter_code
_entity_poly.pdbx_strand_id
1 'polypeptide(L)' 'MKLMAFLLIVIVANEEVNTSNMYFKNVNRCRYFADRLEDNEAKVTAYCKPVMVSPNTTFRD' A
#
# COMPACT_ATOMS: atom_id res chain seq x y z
N MET A 1 -12.98 18.21 2.09
CA MET A 1 -12.22 17.58 3.20
C MET A 1 -11.35 16.49 2.61
N LYS A 2 -10.09 16.31 3.03
CA LYS A 2 -9.23 15.17 2.62
C LYS A 2 -8.85 14.38 3.86
N LEU A 3 -8.66 13.07 3.72
CA LEU A 3 -8.24 12.19 4.80
C LEU A 3 -6.82 11.68 4.53
N MET A 4 -6.02 11.52 5.58
CA MET A 4 -4.75 10.82 5.47
C MET A 4 -5.00 9.31 5.39
N ALA A 5 -4.30 8.64 4.48
CA ALA A 5 -4.34 7.21 4.27
C ALA A 5 -2.95 6.67 3.96
N PHE A 6 -2.78 5.36 4.02
CA PHE A 6 -1.56 4.65 3.64
C PHE A 6 -1.86 3.77 2.44
N LEU A 7 -1.27 4.10 1.29
CA LEU A 7 -1.39 3.32 0.06
C LEU A 7 -0.30 2.25 0.05
N LEU A 8 -0.69 1.00 -0.13
CA LEU A 8 0.25 -0.10 -0.36
C LEU A 8 0.76 -0.04 -1.80
N ILE A 9 2.06 0.16 -1.94
CA ILE A 9 2.81 0.08 -3.20
C ILE A 9 3.51 -1.28 -3.22
N VAL A 10 3.46 -1.95 -4.37
CA VAL A 10 4.18 -3.20 -4.62
C VAL A 10 4.97 -3.01 -5.91
N ILE A 11 6.25 -3.31 -5.85
CA ILE A 11 7.19 -3.26 -6.98
C ILE A 11 7.66 -4.68 -7.23
N VAL A 12 7.52 -5.15 -8.46
CA VAL A 12 8.04 -6.46 -8.90
C VAL A 12 9.03 -6.21 -10.03
N ALA A 13 10.27 -6.68 -9.87
CA ALA A 13 11.33 -6.49 -10.88
C ALA A 13 11.50 -5.01 -11.33
N ASN A 14 11.40 -4.07 -10.38
CA ASN A 14 11.45 -2.61 -10.58
C ASN A 14 10.24 -1.96 -11.28
N GLU A 15 9.14 -2.69 -11.49
CA GLU A 15 7.89 -2.12 -12.00
C GLU A 15 6.81 -2.07 -10.91
N GLU A 16 6.17 -0.92 -10.74
CA GLU A 16 5.02 -0.79 -9.84
C GLU A 16 3.84 -1.62 -10.35
N VAL A 17 3.36 -2.54 -9.52
CA VAL A 17 2.17 -3.34 -9.80
C VAL A 17 0.94 -2.58 -9.33
N ASN A 18 -0.11 -2.60 -10.14
CA ASN A 18 -1.38 -2.00 -9.77
C ASN A 18 -2.04 -2.81 -8.63
N THR A 19 -1.91 -2.32 -7.40
CA THR A 19 -2.52 -2.93 -6.20
C THR A 19 -4.02 -2.64 -6.08
N SER A 20 -4.69 -2.21 -7.16
CA SER A 20 -6.09 -1.76 -7.14
C SER A 20 -6.36 -0.68 -6.08
N ASN A 21 -5.36 0.18 -5.85
CA ASN A 21 -5.41 1.26 -4.87
C ASN A 21 -5.74 0.77 -3.45
N MET A 22 -4.94 -0.17 -2.91
CA MET A 22 -5.07 -0.65 -1.54
C MET A 22 -4.74 0.45 -0.52
N TYR A 23 -5.75 1.24 -0.13
CA TYR A 23 -5.66 2.25 0.93
C TYR A 23 -6.01 1.66 2.29
N PHE A 24 -5.25 2.04 3.32
CA PHE A 24 -5.48 1.68 4.72
C PHE A 24 -5.58 2.93 5.57
N LYS A 25 -6.42 2.91 6.61
CA LYS A 25 -6.46 4.00 7.62
C LYS A 25 -5.31 3.88 8.60
N ASN A 26 -4.83 2.67 8.85
CA ASN A 26 -3.80 2.38 9.85
C ASN A 26 -2.48 1.94 9.18
N VAL A 27 -1.38 2.63 9.53
CA VAL A 27 -0.04 2.32 9.02
C VAL A 27 0.41 0.90 9.38
N ASN A 28 0.09 0.41 10.57
CA ASN A 28 0.49 -0.93 11.01
C ASN A 28 -0.22 -2.01 10.21
N ARG A 29 -1.47 -1.75 9.78
CA ARG A 29 -2.21 -2.67 8.92
C ARG A 29 -1.63 -2.69 7.51
N CYS A 30 -1.35 -1.52 6.93
CA CYS A 30 -0.66 -1.46 5.64
C CYS A 30 0.69 -2.19 5.72
N ARG A 31 1.47 -1.95 6.77
CA ARG A 31 2.78 -2.60 6.98
C ARG A 31 2.66 -4.10 7.10
N TYR A 32 1.66 -4.61 7.82
CA TYR A 32 1.40 -6.06 7.93
C TYR A 32 1.26 -6.74 6.56
N PHE A 33 0.62 -6.07 5.58
CA PHE A 33 0.51 -6.56 4.21
C PHE A 33 1.81 -6.37 3.43
N ALA A 34 2.47 -5.23 3.56
CA ALA A 34 3.76 -4.97 2.93
C ALA A 34 4.80 -6.04 3.30
N ASP A 35 4.98 -6.28 4.61
CA ASP A 35 5.95 -7.26 5.15
C ASP A 35 5.65 -8.70 4.68
N ARG A 36 4.40 -9.01 4.27
CA ARG A 36 4.01 -10.34 3.75
C ARG A 36 4.21 -10.50 2.26
N LEU A 37 4.32 -9.39 1.54
CA LEU A 37 4.51 -9.36 0.10
C LEU A 37 5.98 -9.19 -0.28
N GLU A 38 6.82 -8.69 0.62
CA GLU A 38 8.25 -8.63 0.39
C GLU A 38 8.84 -10.01 0.17
N ASP A 39 9.52 -10.17 -0.97
CA ASP A 39 10.25 -11.38 -1.33
C ASP A 39 11.53 -10.97 -2.08
N ASN A 40 12.67 -11.18 -1.44
CA ASN A 40 13.96 -10.80 -2.00
C ASN A 40 14.39 -11.70 -3.17
N GLU A 41 13.97 -12.96 -3.20
CA GLU A 41 14.32 -13.89 -4.28
C GLU A 41 13.54 -13.52 -5.55
N ALA A 42 12.27 -13.19 -5.39
CA ALA A 42 11.40 -12.74 -6.48
C ALA A 42 11.54 -11.24 -6.81
N LYS A 43 12.45 -10.51 -6.15
CA LYS A 43 12.63 -9.05 -6.29
C LYS A 43 11.33 -8.28 -6.14
N VAL A 44 10.56 -8.63 -5.10
CA VAL A 44 9.33 -7.97 -4.71
C VAL A 44 9.61 -7.05 -3.53
N THR A 45 9.36 -5.76 -3.73
CA THR A 45 9.43 -4.75 -2.67
C THR A 45 8.03 -4.22 -2.42
N ALA A 46 7.60 -4.15 -1.17
CA ALA A 46 6.30 -3.61 -0.81
C ALA A 46 6.43 -2.61 0.32
N TYR A 47 5.77 -1.45 0.20
CA TYR A 47 5.84 -0.41 1.22
C TYR A 47 4.59 0.46 1.26
N CYS A 48 4.45 1.21 2.35
CA CYS A 48 3.30 2.06 2.63
C CYS A 48 3.62 3.53 2.35
N LYS A 49 2.92 4.12 1.38
CA LYS A 49 3.05 5.54 1.02
C LYS A 49 1.93 6.35 1.68
N PRO A 50 2.23 7.35 2.53
CA PRO A 50 1.21 8.26 3.06
C PRO A 50 0.66 9.14 1.93
N VAL A 51 -0.66 9.22 1.82
CA VAL A 51 -1.38 9.95 0.77
C VAL A 51 -2.62 10.65 1.31
N MET A 52 -3.02 11.76 0.68
CA MET A 52 -4.27 12.45 0.98
C MET A 52 -5.36 11.99 0.01
N VAL A 53 -6.42 11.39 0.53
CA VAL A 53 -7.50 10.80 -0.27
C VAL A 53 -8.84 11.50 -0.05
N SER A 54 -9.80 11.19 -0.93
CA SER A 54 -11.18 11.64 -0.79
C SER A 54 -11.83 11.00 0.45
N PRO A 55 -12.77 11.67 1.13
CA PRO A 55 -13.56 11.04 2.19
C PRO A 55 -14.36 9.82 1.71
N ASN A 56 -14.63 9.72 0.40
CA ASN A 56 -15.35 8.62 -0.22
C ASN A 56 -14.43 7.45 -0.64
N THR A 57 -13.14 7.48 -0.27
CA THR A 57 -12.20 6.41 -0.60
C THR A 57 -12.53 5.13 0.18
N THR A 58 -12.58 4.01 -0.53
CA THR A 58 -12.73 2.68 0.08
C THR A 58 -11.41 2.25 0.71
N PHE A 59 -11.46 1.93 2.00
CA PHE A 59 -10.32 1.40 2.73
C PHE A 59 -10.36 -0.13 2.77
N ARG A 60 -9.19 -0.76 2.65
CA ARG A 60 -8.97 -2.20 2.75
C ARG A 60 -8.49 -2.59 4.14
N ASP A 61 -9.10 -1.96 5.14
CA ASP A 61 -8.98 -2.38 6.51
C ASP A 61 -9.75 -3.70 6.71
#